data_AF-A0A2V9CJW5-F1
#
_entry.id   AF-A0A2V9CJW5-F1
#
_cell.length_a   1.000
_cell.length_b   1.000
_cell.length_c   1.000
_cell.angle_alpha   90.00
_cell.angle_beta   90.00
_cell.angle_gamma   90.00
#
_symmetry.space_group_name_H-M   'P 1'
#
loop_
_entity.id
_entity.type
_entity.pdbx_description
1 polymer ?
#
loop_
_entity_poly.entity_id
_entity_poly.type
_entity_poly.pdbx_seq_one_letter_code
_entity_poly.pdbx_strand_id
1 'polypeptide(L)'
;MNTGPEVYPPEALADDEPRYLRRQKPLEIRRRKFGGKSWPAYRRWTLIGAAILAGGFLSYHSIRFLLFSPSVEFAGSSQVEITGNQFVGRAAITEVFSPDLGKSVLRVPLDARRKEIESIPWVEEATVERTLPDRIRVELVERTPAAFVSDLGALWK
;
A
#
# COMPACT_ATOMS: atom_id res chain seq x y z
N MET A 1 17.68 45.63 -97.11
CA MET A 1 17.53 44.40 -96.33
C MET A 1 18.43 43.33 -96.92
N ASN A 2 19.44 42.86 -96.18
CA ASN A 2 20.10 41.60 -96.46
C ASN A 2 20.45 40.98 -95.10
N THR A 3 19.56 40.12 -94.60
CA THR A 3 19.74 39.38 -93.34
C THR A 3 20.54 38.13 -93.65
N GLY A 4 21.87 38.23 -93.59
CA GLY A 4 22.75 37.07 -93.53
C GLY A 4 22.49 36.26 -92.25
N PRO A 5 22.85 34.97 -92.21
CA PRO A 5 22.61 34.13 -91.05
C PRO A 5 23.32 34.72 -89.84
N GLU A 6 22.57 34.94 -88.77
CA GLU A 6 23.07 35.48 -87.51
C GLU A 6 24.00 34.43 -86.88
N VAL A 7 25.30 34.59 -87.11
CA VAL A 7 26.33 33.72 -86.56
C VAL A 7 26.50 34.08 -85.09
N TYR A 8 25.87 33.32 -84.21
CA TYR A 8 26.04 33.47 -82.78
C TYR A 8 27.52 33.19 -82.42
N PRO A 9 28.18 34.10 -81.68
CA PRO A 9 29.53 33.87 -81.17
C PRO A 9 29.57 32.57 -80.37
N PRO A 10 30.62 31.75 -80.49
CA PRO A 10 30.74 30.47 -79.77
C PRO A 10 30.68 30.63 -78.24
N GLU A 11 30.98 31.83 -77.74
CA GLU A 11 30.90 32.20 -76.33
C GLU A 11 29.46 32.28 -75.81
N ALA A 12 28.49 32.63 -76.66
CA ALA A 12 27.08 32.71 -76.29
C ALA A 12 26.44 31.33 -76.06
N LEU A 13 27.03 30.26 -76.62
CA LEU A 13 26.58 28.87 -76.42
C LEU A 13 27.14 28.23 -75.14
N ALA A 14 28.18 28.81 -74.54
CA ALA A 14 28.84 28.26 -73.36
C ALA A 14 28.12 28.63 -72.05
N ASP A 15 27.45 29.79 -72.00
CA ASP A 15 26.73 30.25 -70.81
C ASP A 15 25.34 29.61 -70.64
N ASP A 16 24.84 28.93 -71.67
CA ASP A 16 23.50 28.35 -71.72
C ASP A 16 23.49 26.83 -71.49
N GLU A 17 24.55 26.24 -70.92
CA GLU A 17 24.51 24.84 -70.50
C GLU A 17 23.43 24.64 -69.43
N PRO A 18 22.32 23.95 -69.75
CA PRO A 18 21.21 23.88 -68.83
C PRO A 18 21.60 23.05 -67.59
N ARG A 19 21.21 23.56 -66.44
CA ARG A 19 21.62 23.11 -65.08
C ARG A 19 21.38 21.61 -64.79
N TYR A 20 20.62 20.92 -65.63
CA TYR A 20 20.39 19.47 -65.55
C TYR A 20 21.45 18.61 -66.26
N LEU A 21 22.26 19.18 -67.16
CA LEU A 21 23.42 18.50 -67.76
C LEU A 21 24.61 18.45 -66.79
N ARG A 22 24.63 19.32 -65.78
CA ARG A 22 25.60 19.24 -64.68
C ARG A 22 25.26 18.03 -63.82
N ARG A 23 26.20 17.10 -63.70
CA ARG A 23 26.11 15.96 -62.79
C ARG A 23 25.82 16.47 -61.37
N GLN A 24 24.58 16.33 -60.91
CA GLN A 24 24.21 16.75 -59.57
C GLN A 24 24.97 15.89 -58.57
N LYS A 25 25.83 16.54 -57.77
CA LYS A 25 26.52 15.88 -56.66
C LYS A 25 25.44 15.39 -55.70
N PRO A 26 25.34 14.08 -55.42
CA PRO A 26 24.31 13.57 -54.53
C PRO A 26 24.44 14.28 -53.19
N LEU A 27 23.41 15.02 -52.79
CA LEU A 27 23.35 15.62 -51.47
C LEU A 27 23.21 14.47 -50.48
N GLU A 28 24.19 14.32 -49.60
CA GLU A 28 24.10 13.38 -48.49
C GLU A 28 22.95 13.84 -47.59
N ILE A 29 21.77 13.29 -47.81
CA ILE A 29 20.65 13.44 -46.89
C ILE A 29 21.07 12.67 -45.65
N ARG A 30 21.60 13.38 -44.65
CA ARG A 30 21.91 12.83 -43.33
C ARG A 30 20.60 12.33 -42.73
N ARG A 31 20.24 11.08 -43.02
CA ARG A 31 19.12 10.40 -42.36
C ARG A 31 19.43 10.47 -40.87
N ARG A 32 18.71 11.37 -40.17
CA ARG A 32 18.76 11.47 -38.73
C ARG A 32 18.19 10.14 -38.23
N LYS A 33 19.06 9.14 -38.01
CA LYS A 33 18.68 7.88 -37.38
C LYS A 33 17.99 8.32 -36.09
N PHE A 34 16.67 8.14 -36.01
CA PHE A 34 15.87 8.47 -34.83
C PHE A 34 16.62 7.86 -33.65
N GLY A 35 17.19 8.75 -32.83
CA GLY A 35 18.39 8.42 -32.07
C GLY A 35 18.13 7.28 -31.11
N GLY A 36 18.72 6.10 -31.37
CA GLY A 36 18.71 4.96 -30.45
C GLY A 36 19.31 5.25 -29.06
N LYS A 37 19.74 6.48 -28.80
CA LYS A 37 20.14 7.02 -27.49
C LYS A 37 18.96 7.26 -26.55
N SER A 38 17.74 7.47 -27.03
CA SER A 38 16.54 7.62 -26.18
C SER A 38 15.87 6.29 -25.83
N TRP A 39 16.13 5.22 -26.59
CA TRP A 39 15.60 3.88 -26.34
C TRP A 39 15.98 3.30 -24.96
N PRO A 40 17.25 3.34 -24.50
CA PRO A 40 17.59 2.84 -23.17
C PRO A 40 16.99 3.69 -22.06
N ALA A 41 16.83 5.00 -22.27
CA ALA A 41 16.17 5.88 -21.29
C ALA A 41 14.68 5.54 -21.19
N TYR A 42 13.97 5.41 -22.32
CA TYR A 42 12.57 5.00 -22.34
C TYR A 42 12.37 3.64 -21.66
N ARG A 43 13.21 2.65 -21.99
CA ARG A 43 13.16 1.32 -21.35
C ARG A 43 13.40 1.38 -19.83
N ARG A 44 14.29 2.25 -19.35
CA ARG A 44 14.54 2.41 -17.91
C ARG A 44 13.30 2.98 -17.21
N TRP A 45 12.71 4.05 -17.74
CA TRP A 45 11.52 4.67 -17.15
C TRP A 45 10.30 3.75 -17.20
N THR A 46 10.11 2.97 -18.27
CA THR A 46 9.02 1.99 -18.33
C THR A 46 9.20 0.88 -17.30
N LEU A 47 10.42 0.37 -17.11
CA LEU A 47 10.70 -0.64 -16.07
C LEU A 47 10.51 -0.08 -14.66
N ILE A 48 10.92 1.17 -14.41
CA ILE A 48 10.68 1.85 -13.12
C ILE A 48 9.18 2.00 -12.89
N GLY A 49 8.42 2.47 -13.87
CA GLY A 49 6.97 2.59 -13.78
C GLY A 49 6.30 1.24 -13.51
N ALA A 50 6.71 0.20 -14.23
CA ALA A 50 6.20 -1.16 -14.01
C ALA A 50 6.53 -1.69 -12.60
N ALA A 51 7.74 -1.42 -12.09
CA ALA A 51 8.13 -1.80 -10.74
C ALA A 51 7.31 -1.08 -9.66
N ILE A 52 7.04 0.22 -9.83
CA ILE A 52 6.18 0.99 -8.92
C ILE A 52 4.76 0.43 -8.93
N LEU A 53 4.19 0.16 -10.10
CA LEU A 53 2.85 -0.41 -10.23
C LEU A 53 2.77 -1.80 -9.61
N ALA A 54 3.75 -2.67 -9.87
CA ALA A 54 3.81 -4.00 -9.28
C ALA A 54 3.95 -3.94 -7.75
N GLY A 55 4.81 -3.05 -7.25
CA GLY A 55 4.97 -2.83 -5.81
C GLY A 55 3.69 -2.32 -5.14
N GLY A 56 3.01 -1.36 -5.77
CA GLY A 56 1.72 -0.84 -5.29
C GLY A 56 0.63 -1.91 -5.29
N PHE A 57 0.55 -2.72 -6.35
CA PHE A 57 -0.39 -3.83 -6.46
C PHE A 57 -0.15 -4.88 -5.37
N LEU A 58 1.10 -5.31 -5.18
CA LEU A 58 1.46 -6.27 -4.14
C LEU A 58 1.15 -5.70 -2.75
N SER A 59 1.54 -4.45 -2.49
CA SER A 59 1.25 -3.78 -1.22
C SER A 59 -0.25 -3.70 -0.93
N TYR A 60 -1.07 -3.33 -1.91
CA TYR A 60 -2.52 -3.30 -1.79
C TYR A 60 -3.09 -4.67 -1.41
N HIS A 61 -2.70 -5.73 -2.14
CA HIS A 61 -3.17 -7.08 -1.86
C HIS A 61 -2.72 -7.59 -0.49
N SER A 62 -1.47 -7.32 -0.09
CA SER A 62 -0.97 -7.68 1.23
C SER A 62 -1.73 -6.97 2.36
N ILE A 63 -1.96 -5.66 2.25
CA ILE A 63 -2.72 -4.91 3.27
C ILE A 63 -4.16 -5.41 3.33
N ARG A 64 -4.79 -5.68 2.17
CA ARG A 64 -6.15 -6.23 2.14
C ARG A 64 -6.23 -7.60 2.78
N PHE A 65 -5.25 -8.46 2.53
CA PHE A 65 -5.17 -9.76 3.16
C PHE A 65 -5.04 -9.63 4.69
N LEU A 66 -4.12 -8.80 5.19
CA LEU A 66 -3.90 -8.62 6.63
C LEU A 66 -5.07 -7.96 7.38
N LEU A 67 -5.91 -7.18 6.69
CA LEU A 67 -7.01 -6.46 7.33
C LEU A 67 -8.39 -7.12 7.17
N PHE A 68 -8.55 -8.04 6.22
CA PHE A 68 -9.86 -8.60 5.85
C PHE A 68 -9.84 -10.12 5.56
N SER A 69 -8.70 -10.81 5.72
CA SER A 69 -8.65 -12.27 5.54
C SER A 69 -9.26 -13.00 6.75
N PRO A 70 -10.01 -14.11 6.55
CA PRO A 70 -10.51 -14.94 7.63
C PRO A 70 -9.41 -15.51 8.55
N SER A 71 -8.19 -15.67 8.04
CA SER A 71 -7.05 -16.23 8.80
C SER A 71 -6.51 -15.32 9.91
N VAL A 72 -6.83 -14.03 9.87
CA VAL A 72 -6.42 -13.00 10.85
C VAL A 72 -7.62 -12.41 11.58
N GLU A 73 -8.80 -12.93 11.29
CA GLU A 73 -10.07 -12.48 11.86
C GLU A 73 -10.17 -12.92 13.31
N PHE A 74 -10.59 -11.98 14.15
CA PHE A 74 -11.02 -12.23 15.51
C PHE A 74 -12.46 -12.74 15.48
N ALA A 75 -12.60 -14.05 15.39
CA ALA A 75 -13.86 -14.77 15.21
C ALA A 75 -14.60 -15.03 16.52
N GLY A 76 -13.92 -15.13 17.67
CA GLY A 76 -14.62 -15.45 18.91
C GLY A 76 -13.81 -15.54 20.19
N SER A 77 -14.51 -15.81 21.29
CA SER A 77 -13.98 -15.90 22.65
C SER A 77 -12.95 -17.02 22.87
N SER A 78 -12.85 -17.99 21.96
CA SER A 78 -11.84 -19.05 21.98
C SER A 78 -10.44 -18.57 21.59
N GLN A 79 -10.34 -17.42 20.90
CA GLN A 79 -9.08 -16.78 20.54
C GLN A 79 -8.56 -15.83 21.63
N VAL A 80 -9.32 -15.64 22.72
CA VAL A 80 -8.89 -14.89 23.89
C VAL A 80 -8.29 -15.87 24.91
N GLU A 81 -6.99 -15.75 25.13
CA GLU A 81 -6.26 -16.44 26.19
C GLU A 81 -6.29 -15.57 27.44
N ILE A 82 -6.83 -16.09 28.53
CA ILE A 82 -7.00 -15.34 29.78
C ILE A 82 -6.20 -16.03 30.87
N THR A 83 -5.36 -15.27 31.57
CA THR A 83 -4.55 -15.73 32.70
C THR A 83 -4.66 -14.76 33.88
N GLY A 84 -4.49 -15.28 35.10
CA GLY A 84 -4.56 -14.46 36.32
C GLY A 84 -5.97 -14.25 36.88
N ASN A 85 -7.02 -14.76 36.22
CA ASN A 85 -8.38 -14.68 36.75
C ASN A 85 -8.67 -15.73 37.82
N GLN A 86 -9.19 -15.30 38.96
CA GLN A 86 -9.66 -16.15 40.05
C GLN A 86 -11.12 -15.82 40.40
N PHE A 87 -11.42 -14.54 40.61
CA PHE A 87 -12.75 -14.03 40.94
C PHE A 87 -13.48 -13.49 39.70
N VAL A 88 -12.77 -12.91 38.73
CA VAL A 88 -13.38 -12.39 37.51
C VAL A 88 -13.72 -13.54 36.56
N GLY A 89 -15.00 -13.65 36.22
CA GLY A 89 -15.46 -14.65 35.27
C GLY A 89 -14.91 -14.41 33.87
N ARG A 90 -14.47 -15.48 33.19
CA ARG A 90 -13.96 -15.43 31.80
C ARG A 90 -14.92 -14.71 30.85
N ALA A 91 -16.22 -14.94 31.01
CA ALA A 91 -17.27 -14.34 30.19
C ALA A 91 -17.25 -12.80 30.24
N ALA A 92 -17.05 -12.22 31.43
CA ALA A 92 -17.00 -10.77 31.62
C ALA A 92 -15.82 -10.15 30.85
N ILE A 93 -14.68 -10.82 30.84
CA ILE A 93 -13.48 -10.38 30.09
C ILE A 93 -13.70 -10.54 28.59
N THR A 94 -14.26 -11.67 28.14
CA THR A 94 -14.48 -11.89 26.70
C THR A 94 -15.54 -10.96 26.11
N GLU A 95 -16.53 -10.55 26.90
CA GLU A 95 -17.60 -9.62 26.48
C GLU A 95 -17.04 -8.24 26.09
N VAL A 96 -15.96 -7.80 26.74
CA VAL A 96 -15.26 -6.56 26.38
C VAL A 96 -14.83 -6.56 24.91
N PHE A 97 -14.53 -7.73 24.34
CA PHE A 97 -14.11 -7.87 22.95
C PHE A 97 -15.26 -8.11 21.96
N SER A 98 -16.51 -8.24 22.42
CA SER A 98 -17.69 -8.42 21.57
C SER A 98 -17.79 -7.41 20.41
N PRO A 99 -17.51 -6.10 20.61
CA PRO A 99 -17.62 -5.12 19.52
C PRO A 99 -16.54 -5.26 18.45
N ASP A 100 -15.52 -6.08 18.68
CA ASP A 100 -14.39 -6.31 17.77
C ASP A 100 -14.45 -7.63 17.01
N LEU A 101 -15.46 -8.45 17.28
CA LEU A 101 -15.74 -9.67 16.52
C LEU A 101 -15.91 -9.36 15.03
N GLY A 102 -15.36 -10.25 14.18
CA GLY A 102 -15.40 -10.11 12.73
C GLY A 102 -14.39 -9.11 12.15
N LYS A 103 -13.54 -8.50 12.99
CA LYS A 103 -12.45 -7.63 12.54
C LYS A 103 -11.12 -8.38 12.60
N SER A 104 -10.14 -7.94 11.80
CA SER A 104 -8.76 -8.40 11.95
C SER A 104 -8.23 -8.05 13.35
N VAL A 105 -7.49 -8.96 13.99
CA VAL A 105 -6.85 -8.75 15.30
C VAL A 105 -5.97 -7.50 15.33
N LEU A 106 -5.39 -7.13 14.18
CA LEU A 106 -4.60 -5.91 14.00
C LEU A 106 -5.41 -4.62 14.23
N ARG A 107 -6.74 -4.67 14.08
CA ARG A 107 -7.66 -3.53 14.18
C ARG A 107 -8.30 -3.39 15.56
N VAL A 108 -8.09 -4.36 16.45
CA VAL A 108 -8.66 -4.35 17.81
C VAL A 108 -7.96 -3.30 18.66
N PRO A 109 -8.65 -2.29 19.23
CA PRO A 109 -8.00 -1.24 20.00
C PRO A 109 -7.59 -1.72 21.41
N LEU A 110 -6.38 -2.29 21.54
CA LEU A 110 -5.92 -2.93 22.79
C LEU A 110 -5.95 -2.00 24.00
N ASP A 111 -5.54 -0.73 23.85
CA ASP A 111 -5.55 0.24 24.95
C ASP A 111 -6.96 0.55 25.46
N ALA A 112 -7.94 0.59 24.56
CA ALA A 112 -9.33 0.81 24.93
C ALA A 112 -9.88 -0.42 25.68
N ARG A 113 -9.59 -1.62 25.18
CA ARG A 113 -10.01 -2.88 25.81
C ARG A 113 -9.35 -3.11 27.15
N ARG A 114 -8.08 -2.76 27.31
CA ARG A 114 -7.37 -2.76 28.59
C ARG A 114 -8.11 -1.93 29.63
N LYS A 115 -8.40 -0.66 29.31
CA LYS A 115 -9.12 0.25 30.20
C LYS A 115 -10.51 -0.24 30.56
N GLU A 116 -11.19 -0.87 29.60
CA GLU A 116 -12.52 -1.46 29.82
C GLU A 116 -12.45 -2.65 30.77
N ILE A 117 -11.43 -3.52 30.65
CA ILE A 117 -11.17 -4.61 31.59
C ILE A 117 -10.80 -4.07 32.98
N GLU A 118 -9.94 -3.05 33.07
CA GLU A 118 -9.56 -2.40 34.34
C GLU A 118 -10.74 -1.71 35.04
N SER A 119 -11.80 -1.38 34.31
CA SER A 119 -13.03 -0.83 34.89
C SER A 119 -13.85 -1.86 35.67
N ILE A 120 -13.56 -3.15 35.51
CA ILE A 120 -14.19 -4.23 36.27
C ILE A 120 -13.74 -4.11 37.74
N PRO A 121 -14.66 -4.04 38.73
CA PRO A 121 -14.32 -3.70 40.13
C PRO A 121 -13.28 -4.60 40.81
N TRP A 122 -13.12 -5.84 40.36
CA TRP A 122 -12.16 -6.81 40.89
C TRP A 122 -10.78 -6.76 40.23
N VAL A 123 -10.65 -6.05 39.11
CA VAL A 123 -9.39 -5.91 38.37
C VAL A 123 -8.57 -4.75 38.94
N GLU A 124 -7.32 -5.03 39.28
CA GLU A 124 -6.34 -4.01 39.68
C GLU A 124 -5.58 -3.49 38.46
N GLU A 125 -5.06 -4.41 37.65
CA GLU A 125 -4.30 -4.11 36.44
C GLU A 125 -4.61 -5.16 35.36
N ALA A 126 -4.63 -4.75 34.10
CA ALA A 126 -4.77 -5.66 32.98
C ALA A 126 -3.69 -5.40 31.92
N THR A 127 -3.12 -6.49 31.38
CA THR A 127 -2.22 -6.46 30.24
C THR A 127 -2.90 -7.15 29.07
N VAL A 128 -3.03 -6.43 27.95
CA VAL A 128 -3.69 -6.93 26.74
C VAL A 128 -2.71 -6.86 25.59
N GLU A 129 -2.38 -8.03 25.03
CA GLU A 129 -1.41 -8.19 23.95
C GLU A 129 -1.99 -8.97 22.78
N ARG A 130 -1.46 -8.73 21.58
CA ARG A 130 -1.82 -9.50 20.39
C ARG A 130 -0.83 -10.64 20.21
N THR A 131 -1.34 -11.86 20.09
CA THR A 131 -0.58 -13.01 19.63
C THR A 131 -1.01 -13.30 18.19
N LEU A 132 -0.19 -12.90 17.23
CA LEU A 132 -0.48 -13.12 15.82
C LEU A 132 -0.51 -14.62 15.48
N PRO A 133 -1.31 -15.04 14.49
CA PRO A 133 -2.06 -14.20 13.55
C PRO A 133 -3.44 -13.71 14.05
N ASP A 134 -4.05 -14.37 15.04
CA ASP A 134 -5.50 -14.31 15.27
C ASP A 134 -5.91 -14.35 16.76
N ARG A 135 -4.98 -14.21 17.70
CA ARG A 135 -5.24 -14.33 19.14
C ARG A 135 -4.96 -13.06 19.92
N ILE A 136 -5.62 -12.96 21.07
CA ILE A 136 -5.40 -11.91 22.06
C ILE A 136 -5.10 -12.59 23.39
N ARG A 137 -4.00 -12.19 24.02
CA ARG A 137 -3.66 -12.59 25.38
C ARG A 137 -4.05 -11.49 26.34
N VAL A 138 -4.72 -11.89 27.40
CA VAL A 138 -5.13 -11.03 28.51
C VAL A 138 -4.54 -11.62 29.78
N GLU A 139 -3.63 -10.89 30.40
CA GLU A 139 -3.12 -11.19 31.73
C GLU A 139 -3.72 -10.18 32.68
N LEU A 140 -4.26 -10.64 33.81
CA LEU A 140 -4.87 -9.76 34.80
C LEU A 140 -4.31 -9.97 36.20
N VAL A 141 -4.27 -8.87 36.94
CA VAL A 141 -3.99 -8.82 38.36
C VAL A 141 -5.29 -8.44 39.06
N GLU A 142 -5.78 -9.32 39.94
CA GLU A 142 -6.98 -9.06 40.72
C GLU A 142 -6.66 -8.38 42.04
N ARG A 143 -7.57 -7.51 42.50
CA ARG A 143 -7.44 -6.80 43.77
C ARG A 143 -7.47 -7.78 44.93
N THR A 144 -6.63 -7.52 45.94
CA THR A 144 -6.63 -8.29 47.19
C THR A 144 -7.78 -7.84 48.10
N PRO A 145 -8.76 -8.69 48.44
CA PRO A 145 -9.86 -8.31 49.31
C PRO A 145 -9.35 -8.18 50.75
N ALA A 146 -9.40 -6.96 51.31
CA ALA A 146 -9.00 -6.71 52.69
C ALA A 146 -10.10 -7.03 53.72
N ALA A 147 -11.37 -6.96 53.32
CA ALA A 147 -12.52 -7.27 54.17
C ALA A 147 -13.77 -7.56 53.32
N PHE A 148 -14.63 -8.47 53.80
CA PHE A 148 -15.98 -8.68 53.28
C PHE A 148 -16.96 -7.85 54.09
N VAL A 149 -17.72 -6.96 53.44
CA VAL A 149 -18.82 -6.26 54.10
C VAL A 149 -20.07 -7.12 53.96
N SER A 150 -20.47 -7.75 55.06
CA SER A 150 -21.78 -8.38 55.17
C SER A 150 -22.82 -7.28 55.34
N ASP A 151 -23.57 -6.95 54.29
CA ASP A 151 -24.76 -6.09 54.43
C ASP A 151 -25.86 -6.90 55.15
N LEU A 152 -25.76 -6.97 56.48
CA LEU A 152 -26.77 -7.57 57.36
C LEU A 152 -27.74 -6.48 57.86
N GLY A 153 -28.14 -5.57 56.98
CA GLY A 153 -28.83 -4.31 57.32
C GLY A 153 -30.24 -4.13 56.77
N ALA A 154 -30.86 -5.14 56.17
CA ALA A 154 -32.22 -5.04 55.64
C ALA A 154 -33.11 -6.17 56.18
N LEU A 155 -34.28 -5.81 56.71
CA LEU A 155 -35.41 -6.64 57.17
C LEU A 155 -35.65 -6.80 58.69
N TRP A 156 -35.39 -5.76 59.47
CA TRP A 156 -36.27 -5.41 60.60
C TRP A 156 -36.81 -3.99 60.42
N LYS A 157 -37.94 -3.85 59.71
CA LYS A 157 -38.93 -2.80 59.92
C LYS A 157 -40.24 -3.14 59.21
#